data_AF-A0A930AP80-F1
#
_entry.id   AF-A0A930AP80-F1
#
_cell.length_a   1.000
_cell.length_b   1.000
_cell.length_c   1.000
_cell.angle_alpha   90.00
_cell.angle_beta   90.00
_cell.angle_gamma   90.00
#
_symmetry.space_group_name_H-M   'P 1'
#
loop_
_entity.id
_entity.type
_entity.pdbx_description
1 polymer ?
#
loop_
_entity_poly.entity_id
_entity_poly.type
_entity_poly.pdbx_seq_one_letter_code
_entity_poly.pdbx_strand_id
1 'polypeptide(L)' 'MAFDSLSDRLNKALRNVAGKGTLTDNNMEDMLKEVRLALLEADVNYRIVKEFLDEI' A
#
# COMPACT_ATOMS: atom_id res chain seq x y z
N MET A 1 25.81 9.29 -0.42
CA MET A 1 25.04 10.53 -0.10
C MET A 1 23.66 10.13 0.41
N ALA A 2 22.87 11.04 1.02
CA ALA A 2 21.54 10.70 1.56
C ALA A 2 20.60 10.09 0.49
N PHE A 3 20.79 10.47 -0.78
CA PHE A 3 20.06 9.94 -1.92
C PHE A 3 20.38 8.47 -2.25
N ASP A 4 21.64 8.04 -2.10
CA ASP A 4 22.03 6.63 -2.30
C ASP A 4 21.40 5.72 -1.25
N SER A 5 21.40 6.16 0.02
CA SER A 5 20.80 5.39 1.11
C SER A 5 19.29 5.22 0.97
N LEU A 6 18.62 6.20 0.36
CA LEU A 6 17.19 6.12 0.06
C LEU A 6 16.94 5.16 -1.11
N SER A 7 17.74 5.25 -2.17
CA SER A 7 17.65 4.40 -3.35
C SER A 7 17.84 2.91 -3.01
N ASP A 8 18.77 2.59 -2.12
CA ASP A 8 18.99 1.21 -1.67
C ASP A 8 17.83 0.66 -0.82
N ARG A 9 17.22 1.49 0.02
CA ARG A 9 16.05 1.10 0.82
C ARG A 9 14.84 0.87 -0.06
N LEU A 10 14.65 1.71 -1.08
CA LEU A 10 13.56 1.60 -2.03
C LEU A 10 13.68 0.33 -2.88
N ASN A 11 14.89 0.04 -3.39
CA ASN A 11 15.16 -1.19 -4.15
C ASN A 11 14.92 -2.46 -3.32
N LYS A 12 15.29 -2.45 -2.03
CA LYS A 12 15.00 -3.58 -1.12
C LYS A 12 13.50 -3.76 -0.88
N ALA A 13 12.76 -2.67 -0.67
CA ALA A 13 11.31 -2.73 -0.49
C ALA A 13 10.60 -3.29 -1.74
N LEU A 14 10.98 -2.80 -2.92
CA LEU A 14 10.44 -3.28 -4.20
C LEU A 14 10.75 -4.76 -4.45
N ARG A 15 11.96 -5.22 -4.11
CA ARG A 15 12.33 -6.65 -4.17
C ARG A 15 11.54 -7.52 -3.20
N ASN A 16 11.21 -7.02 -2.01
CA ASN A 16 10.41 -7.75 -1.03
C ASN A 16 8.94 -7.87 -1.48
N VAL A 17 8.41 -6.84 -2.14
CA VAL A 17 7.07 -6.89 -2.75
C VAL A 17 7.04 -7.82 -3.95
N ALA A 18 8.06 -7.77 -4.82
CA ALA A 18 8.21 -8.70 -5.94
C ALA A 18 8.43 -10.17 -5.48
N GLY A 19 8.93 -10.37 -4.25
CA GLY A 19 9.16 -11.69 -3.65
C GLY A 19 7.92 -12.36 -3.03
N LYS A 20 6.80 -11.64 -2.88
CA LYS A 20 5.51 -12.23 -2.48
C LYS A 20 4.79 -12.73 -3.73
N GLY A 21 5.19 -13.92 -4.19
CA GLY A 21 4.90 -14.50 -5.51
C GLY A 21 3.43 -14.71 -5.92
N THR A 22 2.41 -14.25 -5.18
CA THR A 22 1.01 -14.26 -5.65
C THR A 22 0.15 -13.30 -4.81
N LEU A 23 -0.48 -12.31 -5.45
CA LEU A 23 -1.66 -11.65 -4.87
C LEU A 23 -2.77 -12.69 -4.84
N THR A 24 -3.32 -12.95 -3.67
CA THR A 24 -4.46 -13.86 -3.46
C THR A 24 -5.62 -13.02 -2.97
N ASP A 25 -6.85 -13.40 -3.29
CA ASP A 25 -8.03 -12.62 -2.91
C ASP A 25 -8.07 -12.31 -1.40
N ASN A 26 -7.65 -13.29 -0.58
CA ASN A 26 -7.53 -13.12 0.87
C ASN A 26 -6.51 -12.05 1.28
N ASN A 27 -5.32 -12.00 0.64
CA ASN A 27 -4.31 -11.00 0.99
C ASN A 27 -4.64 -9.61 0.44
N MET A 28 -5.42 -9.55 -0.63
CA MET A 28 -5.89 -8.31 -1.24
C MET A 28 -6.96 -7.65 -0.39
N GLU A 29 -7.96 -8.41 0.10
CA GLU A 29 -8.99 -7.90 1.01
C GLU A 29 -8.40 -7.37 2.32
N ASP A 30 -7.47 -8.11 2.91
CA ASP A 30 -6.81 -7.70 4.15
C ASP A 30 -6.02 -6.41 3.95
N MET A 31 -5.30 -6.29 2.83
CA MET A 31 -4.56 -5.08 2.50
C MET A 31 -5.49 -3.88 2.24
N LEU A 32 -6.59 -4.07 1.51
CA LEU A 32 -7.57 -3.00 1.24
C LEU A 32 -8.24 -2.50 2.53
N LYS A 33 -8.48 -3.40 3.50
CA LYS A 33 -8.96 -3.03 4.84
C LYS A 33 -7.97 -2.14 5.59
N GLU A 34 -6.69 -2.50 5.59
CA GLU A 34 -5.64 -1.70 6.23
C GLU A 34 -5.52 -0.32 5.57
N VAL A 35 -5.53 -0.27 4.24
CA VAL A 35 -5.49 0.98 3.48
C VAL A 35 -6.69 1.87 3.82
N ARG A 36 -7.90 1.30 3.89
CA ARG A 36 -9.11 2.05 4.28
C ARG A 36 -8.97 2.66 5.68
N LEU A 37 -8.48 1.88 6.65
CA LEU A 37 -8.31 2.36 8.03
C LEU A 37 -7.29 3.49 8.09
N ALA A 38 -6.13 3.32 7.44
CA ALA A 38 -5.08 4.34 7.41
C ALA A 38 -5.56 5.66 6.78
N LEU A 39 -6.36 5.58 5.72
CA LEU A 39 -6.92 6.77 5.08
C LEU A 39 -7.92 7.50 5.99
N LEU A 40 -8.77 6.76 6.71
CA LEU A 40 -9.71 7.37 7.65
C LEU A 40 -9.02 7.96 8.89
N GLU A 41 -7.96 7.32 9.38
CA GLU A 41 -7.13 7.85 10.49
C GLU A 41 -6.38 9.13 10.11
N ALA A 42 -6.08 9.31 8.82
CA ALA A 42 -5.44 10.52 8.29
C ALA A 42 -6.42 11.68 8.02
N ASP A 43 -7.64 11.63 8.57
CA ASP A 43 -8.71 12.63 8.37
C ASP A 43 -9.15 12.79 6.89
N VAL A 44 -8.99 11.74 6.06
CA VAL A 44 -9.49 11.77 4.68
C VAL A 44 -11.01 11.59 4.65
N ASN A 45 -11.69 12.35 3.78
CA ASN A 45 -13.14 12.25 3.65
C ASN A 45 -13.57 10.84 3.20
N TYR A 46 -14.53 10.26 3.90
CA TYR A 46 -15.08 8.93 3.60
C TYR A 46 -15.49 8.73 2.12
N ARG A 47 -16.04 9.76 1.46
CA ARG A 47 -16.42 9.66 0.03
C ARG A 47 -15.22 9.43 -0.87
N ILE A 48 -14.11 10.12 -0.60
CA ILE A 48 -12.85 9.97 -1.34
C ILE A 48 -12.25 8.59 -1.08
N VAL A 49 -12.25 8.14 0.17
CA VAL A 49 -11.76 6.80 0.53
C VAL A 49 -12.55 5.71 -0.18
N LYS A 50 -13.87 5.88 -0.27
CA LYS A 50 -14.74 4.93 -0.95
C LYS A 50 -14.47 4.91 -2.46
N GLU A 51 -14.47 6.06 -3.12
CA GLU A 51 -14.16 6.16 -4.56
C GLU A 51 -12.79 5.56 -4.88
N PHE A 52 -11.79 5.83 -4.04
CA PHE A 52 -10.45 5.26 -4.20
C PHE A 52 -10.43 3.73 -4.12
N LEU A 53 -11.18 3.14 -3.20
CA LEU A 53 -11.25 1.68 -3.06
C LEU A 53 -12.08 1.02 -4.16
N ASP A 54 -13.03 1.72 -4.77
CA ASP A 54 -13.86 1.23 -5.87
C ASP A 54 -13.10 1.25 -7.23
N GLU A 55 -12.00 2.01 -7.35
CA GLU A 55 -11.14 2.08 -8.54
C GLU A 55 -10.02 1.02 -8.60
N ILE A 56 -9.80 0.26 -7.52
CA ILE A 56 -8.76 -0.79 -7.41
C ILE A 56 -9.35 -2.16 -7.71
#